data_AF-A0AAE6RDZ1-F1
#
_entry.id   AF-A0AAE6RDZ1-F1
#
_cell.length_a   1.000
_cell.length_b   1.000
_cell.length_c   1.000
_cell.angle_alpha   90.00
_cell.angle_beta   90.00
_cell.angle_gamma   90.00
#
_symmetry.space_group_name_H-M   'P 1'
#
loop_
_entity.id
_entity.type
_entity.pdbx_description
1 polymer ?
#
loop_
_entity_poly.entity_id
_entity_poly.type
_entity_poly.pdbx_seq_one_letter_code
_entity_poly.pdbx_strand_id
1 'polypeptide(L)'
;MTSTLLLRCVAPLDYERRHAVARWQREGHPVQLSQPSPQARYLTFWAQGCHGLWQGMIGAREWLHAVAPQWSQWLLQEGTGQEVLDLFSAVSRPVEVAPELLDYQRLFAFELIQGEALQGACLPCIATPQSDVWVMEGPSQRKEASRPLQAWLQAVPQALRIVLGNSELARLPYRQLAMGDVLIIAEQTRQLFMADLCIGQFTFVKEGLRMQLTPPG
;
A
#
# COMPACT_ATOMS: atom_id res chain seq x y z
N MET A 1 -2.35 -29.46 -25.56
CA MET A 1 -2.87 -28.07 -25.48
C MET A 1 -2.30 -27.42 -24.24
N THR A 2 -1.41 -26.46 -24.43
CA THR A 2 -0.61 -25.82 -23.37
C THR A 2 -1.46 -24.73 -22.71
N SER A 3 -1.90 -24.93 -21.46
CA SER A 3 -2.65 -23.93 -20.71
C SER A 3 -1.66 -22.99 -20.03
N THR A 4 -1.56 -21.77 -20.55
CA THR A 4 -0.69 -20.71 -20.03
C THR A 4 -1.33 -20.13 -18.77
N LEU A 5 -0.70 -20.32 -17.61
CA LEU A 5 -1.10 -19.69 -16.34
C LEU A 5 -0.99 -18.17 -16.49
N LEU A 6 -2.12 -17.47 -16.56
CA LEU A 6 -2.15 -16.01 -16.55
C LEU A 6 -2.02 -15.52 -15.10
N LEU A 7 -0.80 -15.22 -14.68
CA LEU A 7 -0.55 -14.40 -13.49
C LEU A 7 -1.30 -13.07 -13.67
N ARG A 8 -2.14 -12.68 -12.69
CA ARG A 8 -2.69 -11.33 -12.67
C ARG A 8 -1.55 -10.38 -12.32
N CYS A 9 -1.07 -9.65 -13.32
CA CYS A 9 -0.21 -8.49 -13.10
C CYS A 9 -1.01 -7.43 -12.34
N VAL A 10 -0.76 -7.29 -11.04
CA VAL A 10 -1.17 -6.10 -10.30
C VAL A 10 -0.24 -4.98 -10.74
N ALA A 11 -0.80 -3.82 -11.11
CA ALA A 11 0.02 -2.67 -11.46
C ALA A 11 0.95 -2.34 -10.26
N PRO A 12 2.27 -2.16 -10.47
CA PRO A 12 3.22 -1.93 -9.39
C PRO A 12 2.81 -0.79 -8.44
N LEU A 13 2.18 0.25 -8.99
CA LEU A 13 1.69 1.40 -8.25
C LEU A 13 0.55 1.05 -7.27
N ASP A 14 -0.38 0.18 -7.69
CA ASP A 14 -1.48 -0.26 -6.83
C ASP A 14 -0.98 -1.16 -5.69
N TYR A 15 0.06 -1.96 -5.96
CA TYR A 15 0.74 -2.74 -4.94
C TYR A 15 1.43 -1.83 -3.91
N GLU A 16 2.18 -0.83 -4.37
CA GLU A 16 2.87 0.13 -3.49
C GLU A 16 1.88 0.87 -2.56
N ARG A 17 0.73 1.31 -3.10
CA ARG A 17 -0.33 1.97 -2.33
C ARG A 17 -0.94 1.07 -1.26
N ARG A 18 -1.27 -0.18 -1.61
CA ARG A 18 -1.79 -1.17 -0.65
C ARG A 18 -0.79 -1.47 0.45
N HIS A 19 0.48 -1.63 0.08
CA HIS A 19 1.55 -1.91 1.03
C HIS A 19 1.79 -0.73 1.98
N ALA A 20 1.77 0.51 1.48
CA ALA A 20 1.88 1.71 2.30
C ALA A 20 0.75 1.79 3.34
N VAL A 21 -0.51 1.58 2.92
CA VAL A 21 -1.67 1.58 3.84
C VAL A 21 -1.54 0.47 4.89
N ALA A 22 -1.19 -0.75 4.49
CA ALA A 22 -1.02 -1.87 5.42
C ALA A 22 0.10 -1.61 6.45
N ARG A 23 1.19 -0.94 6.05
CA ARG A 23 2.25 -0.52 6.97
C ARG A 23 1.73 0.49 7.99
N TRP A 24 1.11 1.58 7.53
CA TRP A 24 0.59 2.62 8.42
C TRP A 24 -0.50 2.10 9.37
N GLN A 25 -1.35 1.19 8.92
CA GLN A 25 -2.35 0.53 9.78
C GLN A 25 -1.70 -0.32 10.87
N ARG A 26 -0.61 -1.04 10.57
CA ARG A 26 0.15 -1.79 11.59
C ARG A 26 0.81 -0.89 12.62
N GLU A 27 1.20 0.31 12.21
CA GLU A 27 1.74 1.36 13.07
C GLU A 27 0.63 2.08 13.88
N GLY A 28 -0.64 1.70 13.72
CA GLY A 28 -1.77 2.21 14.49
C GLY A 28 -2.42 3.46 13.88
N HIS A 29 -2.06 3.83 12.65
CA HIS A 29 -2.61 5.01 11.99
C HIS A 29 -3.90 4.68 11.22
N PRO A 30 -4.95 5.52 11.32
CA PRO A 30 -6.23 5.30 10.65
C PRO A 30 -6.19 5.73 9.18
N VAL A 31 -5.38 5.02 8.38
CA VAL A 31 -5.28 5.23 6.93
C VAL A 31 -6.09 4.18 6.19
N GLN A 32 -6.77 4.57 5.11
CA GLN A 32 -7.57 3.66 4.29
C GLN A 32 -7.32 3.88 2.81
N LEU A 33 -7.66 2.90 1.97
CA LEU A 33 -7.72 3.10 0.52
C LEU A 33 -9.10 3.64 0.16
N SER A 34 -9.15 4.80 -0.47
CA SER A 34 -10.41 5.38 -0.96
C SER A 34 -10.25 5.94 -2.38
N GLN A 35 -11.40 6.12 -3.05
CA GLN A 35 -11.44 6.76 -4.36
C GLN A 35 -11.83 8.23 -4.19
N PRO A 36 -11.06 9.17 -4.74
CA PRO A 36 -11.47 10.56 -4.79
C PRO A 36 -12.72 10.71 -5.65
N SER A 37 -13.58 11.66 -5.29
CA SER A 37 -14.80 11.96 -6.05
C SER A 37 -14.43 12.59 -7.39
N PRO A 38 -14.92 12.05 -8.52
CA PRO A 38 -14.59 12.60 -9.83
C PRO A 38 -15.14 14.01 -10.04
N GLN A 39 -16.20 14.41 -9.31
CA GLN A 39 -16.85 15.71 -9.47
C GLN A 39 -16.21 16.81 -8.62
N ALA A 40 -15.26 16.45 -7.75
CA ALA A 40 -14.62 17.39 -6.84
C ALA A 40 -13.37 18.01 -7.46
N ARG A 41 -13.06 19.23 -7.02
CA ARG A 41 -11.78 19.91 -7.30
C ARG A 41 -10.81 19.63 -6.19
N TYR A 42 -9.56 19.39 -6.58
CA TYR A 42 -8.51 19.05 -5.66
C TYR A 42 -7.32 19.96 -5.80
N LEU A 43 -6.74 20.33 -4.66
CA LEU A 43 -5.45 21.00 -4.58
C LEU A 43 -4.39 19.90 -4.45
N THR A 44 -3.47 19.84 -5.41
CA THR A 44 -2.30 18.97 -5.33
C THR A 44 -1.09 19.77 -4.89
N PHE A 45 -0.15 19.09 -4.25
CA PHE A 45 1.08 19.70 -3.79
C PHE A 45 2.17 18.64 -3.61
N TRP A 46 3.41 19.09 -3.72
CA TRP A 46 4.56 18.34 -3.24
C TRP A 46 4.94 18.78 -1.85
N ALA A 47 5.35 17.83 -1.03
CA ALA A 47 5.75 18.02 0.35
C ALA A 47 7.16 17.46 0.56
N GLN A 48 8.00 18.23 1.24
CA GLN A 48 9.35 17.81 1.62
C GLN A 48 9.46 17.73 3.14
N GLY A 49 9.73 16.54 3.66
CA GLY A 49 9.94 16.29 5.09
C GLY A 49 11.17 15.44 5.37
N CYS A 50 11.34 15.06 6.64
CA CYS A 50 12.45 14.21 7.08
C CYS A 50 12.44 12.81 6.44
N HIS A 51 11.26 12.33 6.02
CA HIS A 51 11.08 11.04 5.36
C HIS A 51 11.22 11.09 3.83
N GLY A 52 11.48 12.27 3.25
CA GLY A 52 11.65 12.47 1.81
C GLY A 52 10.57 13.32 1.17
N LEU A 53 10.47 13.21 -0.16
CA LEU A 53 9.47 13.91 -0.97
C LEU A 53 8.24 13.04 -1.16
N TRP A 54 7.07 13.61 -0.95
CA TRP A 54 5.79 12.96 -1.22
C TRP A 54 4.83 13.92 -1.90
N GLN A 55 3.89 13.39 -2.66
CA GLN A 55 2.86 14.17 -3.34
C GLN A 55 1.49 13.91 -2.70
N GLY A 56 0.86 15.00 -2.29
CA GLY A 56 -0.43 15.01 -1.63
C GLY A 56 -1.50 15.68 -2.47
N MET A 57 -2.74 15.37 -2.12
CA MET A 57 -3.93 15.97 -2.68
C MET A 57 -4.99 16.16 -1.59
N ILE A 58 -5.71 17.27 -1.63
CA ILE A 58 -6.77 17.60 -0.66
C ILE A 58 -7.97 18.25 -1.36
N GLY A 59 -9.18 18.00 -0.88
CA GLY A 59 -10.40 18.57 -1.45
C GLY A 59 -10.43 20.09 -1.28
N ALA A 60 -10.49 20.84 -2.39
CA ALA A 60 -10.35 22.29 -2.36
C ALA A 60 -11.49 22.96 -1.56
N ARG A 61 -12.71 22.45 -1.75
CA ARG A 61 -13.92 22.96 -1.10
C ARG A 61 -13.95 22.64 0.38
N GLU A 62 -13.67 21.39 0.73
CA GLU A 62 -13.66 20.88 2.09
C GLU A 62 -12.57 21.59 2.91
N TRP A 63 -11.37 21.71 2.34
CA TRP A 63 -10.27 22.44 2.94
C TRP A 63 -10.63 23.90 3.22
N LEU A 64 -11.19 24.61 2.22
CA LEU A 64 -11.59 26.00 2.39
C LEU A 64 -12.67 26.16 3.46
N HIS A 65 -13.64 25.25 3.50
CA HIS A 65 -14.68 25.24 4.51
C HIS A 65 -14.12 25.06 5.93
N ALA A 66 -13.07 24.25 6.09
CA ALA A 66 -12.43 24.02 7.38
C ALA A 66 -11.54 25.18 7.82
N VAL A 67 -10.75 25.76 6.91
CA VAL A 67 -9.73 26.78 7.25
C VAL A 67 -10.29 28.20 7.25
N ALA A 68 -11.26 28.50 6.38
CA ALA A 68 -11.87 29.83 6.26
C ALA A 68 -13.37 29.74 5.94
N PRO A 69 -14.20 29.24 6.88
CA PRO A 69 -15.63 29.01 6.63
C PRO A 69 -16.36 30.27 6.17
N GLN A 70 -15.99 31.45 6.68
CA GLN A 70 -16.57 32.74 6.29
C GLN A 70 -16.35 33.10 4.81
N TRP A 71 -15.31 32.57 4.17
CA TRP A 71 -14.97 32.85 2.77
C TRP A 71 -15.43 31.76 1.82
N SER A 72 -15.81 30.59 2.36
CA SER A 72 -16.22 29.45 1.56
C SER A 72 -17.43 29.75 0.67
N GLN A 73 -18.42 30.51 1.17
CA GLN A 73 -19.61 30.85 0.39
C GLN A 73 -19.33 31.80 -0.79
N TRP A 74 -18.22 32.54 -0.77
CA TRP A 74 -17.90 33.59 -1.73
C TRP A 74 -16.95 33.04 -2.80
N LEU A 75 -15.85 32.42 -2.36
CA LEU A 75 -14.81 31.87 -3.23
C LEU A 75 -15.27 30.62 -4.00
N LEU A 76 -16.30 29.92 -3.54
CA LEU A 76 -16.88 28.77 -4.24
C LEU A 76 -17.92 29.15 -5.30
N GLN A 77 -18.40 30.41 -5.32
CA GLN A 77 -19.46 30.84 -6.25
C GLN A 77 -18.93 31.45 -7.55
N GLU A 78 -17.74 32.05 -7.55
CA GLU A 78 -17.34 32.94 -8.66
C GLU A 78 -16.20 32.44 -9.56
N GLY A 79 -15.53 31.32 -9.27
CA GLY A 79 -14.20 31.07 -9.85
C GLY A 79 -13.89 29.67 -10.37
N THR A 80 -12.84 29.63 -11.20
CA THR A 80 -12.10 28.43 -11.65
C THR A 80 -11.42 27.69 -10.49
N GLY A 81 -11.39 28.27 -9.28
CA GLY A 81 -10.75 27.74 -8.08
C GLY A 81 -9.33 28.26 -7.85
N GLN A 82 -8.87 29.21 -8.68
CA GLN A 82 -7.54 29.79 -8.57
C GLN A 82 -7.34 30.57 -7.27
N GLU A 83 -8.36 31.28 -6.79
CA GLU A 83 -8.27 32.02 -5.53
C GLU A 83 -8.06 31.08 -4.33
N VAL A 84 -8.65 29.88 -4.39
CA VAL A 84 -8.46 28.85 -3.36
C VAL A 84 -7.04 28.30 -3.41
N LEU A 85 -6.47 28.11 -4.61
CA LEU A 85 -5.08 27.70 -4.79
C LEU A 85 -4.11 28.77 -4.26
N ASP A 86 -4.36 30.03 -4.57
CA ASP A 86 -3.54 31.16 -4.10
C ASP A 86 -3.57 31.24 -2.57
N LEU A 87 -4.77 31.13 -1.96
CA LEU A 87 -4.91 31.09 -0.51
C LEU A 87 -4.17 29.89 0.09
N PHE A 88 -4.34 28.69 -0.48
CA PHE A 88 -3.66 27.48 -0.02
C PHE A 88 -2.13 27.64 -0.03
N SER A 89 -1.58 28.25 -1.08
CA SER A 89 -0.15 28.48 -1.23
C SER A 89 0.41 29.53 -0.26
N ALA A 90 -0.43 30.43 0.23
CA ALA A 90 -0.05 31.50 1.15
C ALA A 90 -0.10 31.07 2.64
N VAL A 91 -0.87 30.05 2.98
CA VAL A 91 -0.94 29.52 4.35
C VAL A 91 0.34 28.77 4.67
N SER A 92 0.98 29.08 5.80
CA SER A 92 2.29 28.49 6.15
C SER A 92 2.25 26.98 6.40
N ARG A 93 1.13 26.45 6.90
CA ARG A 93 0.93 25.03 7.17
C ARG A 93 -0.51 24.63 6.84
N PRO A 94 -0.87 24.49 5.55
CA PRO A 94 -2.27 24.36 5.14
C PRO A 94 -2.84 22.98 5.45
N VAL A 95 -2.00 21.98 5.74
CA VAL A 95 -2.43 20.60 6.00
C VAL A 95 -1.82 20.11 7.31
N GLU A 96 -2.62 19.64 8.25
CA GLU A 96 -2.12 18.99 9.47
C GLU A 96 -2.15 17.47 9.30
N VAL A 97 -0.98 16.88 9.08
CA VAL A 97 -0.80 15.43 9.06
C VAL A 97 0.05 15.03 10.25
N ALA A 98 -0.25 13.86 10.83
CA ALA A 98 0.57 13.30 11.90
C ALA A 98 2.03 13.17 11.43
N PRO A 99 3.02 13.70 12.18
CA PRO A 99 4.42 13.67 11.76
C PRO A 99 4.94 12.26 11.48
N GLU A 100 4.43 11.26 12.21
CA GLU A 100 4.80 9.85 12.08
C GLU A 100 4.32 9.24 10.74
N LEU A 101 3.26 9.80 10.15
CA LEU A 101 2.75 9.39 8.85
C LEU A 101 3.54 10.06 7.72
N LEU A 102 3.48 11.39 7.68
CA LEU A 102 3.95 12.23 6.57
C LEU A 102 4.32 13.63 7.07
N ASP A 103 5.39 13.72 7.86
CA ASP A 103 5.98 15.02 8.20
C ASP A 103 6.35 15.82 6.94
N TYR A 104 6.28 17.13 7.05
CA TYR A 104 6.78 18.05 6.04
C TYR A 104 7.21 19.37 6.66
N GLN A 105 8.28 19.92 6.12
CA GLN A 105 8.81 21.24 6.44
C GLN A 105 8.36 22.28 5.43
N ARG A 106 8.08 21.86 4.19
CA ARG A 106 7.70 22.74 3.09
C ARG A 106 6.74 22.05 2.12
N LEU A 107 5.75 22.81 1.66
CA LEU A 107 4.93 22.47 0.50
C LEU A 107 5.31 23.34 -0.71
N PHE A 108 5.18 22.80 -1.92
CA PHE A 108 5.49 23.49 -3.18
C PHE A 108 4.78 22.82 -4.37
N ALA A 109 4.93 23.40 -5.57
CA ALA A 109 4.35 22.89 -6.82
C ALA A 109 2.83 22.62 -6.68
N PHE A 110 2.11 23.68 -6.31
CA PHE A 110 0.68 23.63 -6.09
C PHE A 110 -0.07 23.69 -7.42
N GLU A 111 -1.02 22.78 -7.62
CA GLU A 111 -1.86 22.78 -8.81
C GLU A 111 -3.31 22.46 -8.43
N LEU A 112 -4.25 23.08 -9.13
CA LEU A 112 -5.66 22.74 -9.03
C LEU A 112 -6.01 21.75 -10.13
N ILE A 113 -6.51 20.57 -9.73
CA ILE A 113 -6.92 19.53 -10.66
C ILE A 113 -8.40 19.17 -10.49
N GLN A 114 -8.93 18.63 -11.57
CA GLN A 114 -10.27 18.06 -11.64
C GLN A 114 -10.23 16.57 -11.27
N GLY A 115 -11.13 16.13 -10.38
CA GLY A 115 -11.18 14.76 -9.87
C GLY A 115 -11.38 13.70 -10.95
N GLU A 116 -11.93 14.06 -12.10
CA GLU A 116 -12.09 13.17 -13.25
C GLU A 116 -10.74 12.60 -13.74
N ALA A 117 -9.63 13.32 -13.56
CA ALA A 117 -8.28 12.85 -13.89
C ALA A 117 -7.83 11.65 -13.05
N LEU A 118 -8.49 11.40 -11.91
CA LEU A 118 -8.17 10.33 -10.96
C LEU A 118 -9.25 9.22 -10.96
N GLN A 119 -10.13 9.21 -11.95
CA GLN A 119 -11.22 8.25 -12.00
C GLN A 119 -10.69 6.81 -11.99
N GLY A 120 -11.15 6.01 -11.02
CA GLY A 120 -10.76 4.62 -10.83
C GLY A 120 -9.47 4.41 -10.04
N ALA A 121 -8.71 5.47 -9.73
CA ALA A 121 -7.55 5.37 -8.85
C ALA A 121 -7.99 5.15 -7.39
N CYS A 122 -7.40 4.17 -6.72
CA CYS A 122 -7.60 3.93 -5.30
C CYS A 122 -6.36 4.39 -4.55
N LEU A 123 -6.48 5.47 -3.77
CA LEU A 123 -5.36 6.17 -3.15
C LEU A 123 -5.39 5.99 -1.63
N PRO A 124 -4.23 5.93 -0.96
CA PRO A 124 -4.16 6.07 0.49
C PRO A 124 -4.78 7.41 0.91
N CYS A 125 -5.73 7.36 1.84
CA CYS A 125 -6.49 8.47 2.35
C CYS A 125 -6.28 8.57 3.86
N ILE A 126 -5.85 9.75 4.30
CA ILE A 126 -5.58 10.11 5.69
C ILE A 126 -6.60 11.16 6.08
N ALA A 127 -7.43 10.87 7.10
CA ALA A 127 -8.34 11.87 7.64
C ALA A 127 -7.53 12.94 8.39
N THR A 128 -7.75 14.21 8.07
CA THR A 128 -7.16 15.36 8.78
C THR A 128 -8.25 16.32 9.25
N PRO A 129 -7.94 17.24 10.18
CA PRO A 129 -8.91 18.26 10.61
C PRO A 129 -9.41 19.17 9.48
N GLN A 130 -8.57 19.39 8.45
CA GLN A 130 -8.92 20.29 7.34
C GLN A 130 -9.73 19.60 6.24
N SER A 131 -9.38 18.35 5.91
CA SER A 131 -10.09 17.49 4.97
C SER A 131 -9.37 16.14 4.86
N ASP A 132 -9.93 15.19 4.13
CA ASP A 132 -9.20 13.99 3.73
C ASP A 132 -8.01 14.37 2.83
N VAL A 133 -6.85 13.80 3.14
CA VAL A 133 -5.62 13.93 2.34
C VAL A 133 -5.35 12.62 1.63
N TRP A 134 -5.32 12.69 0.31
CA TRP A 134 -4.93 11.57 -0.54
C TRP A 134 -3.44 11.64 -0.86
N VAL A 135 -2.76 10.51 -0.75
CA VAL A 135 -1.35 10.38 -1.08
C VAL A 135 -1.23 9.86 -2.51
N MET A 136 -0.84 10.74 -3.43
CA MET A 136 -0.65 10.37 -4.84
C MET A 136 0.64 9.58 -5.02
N GLU A 137 1.71 10.08 -4.41
CA GLU A 137 3.04 9.46 -4.35
C GLU A 137 3.54 9.53 -2.90
N GLY A 138 3.90 8.38 -2.33
CA GLY A 138 4.43 8.33 -0.97
C GLY A 138 5.88 8.83 -0.89
N PRO A 139 6.37 9.14 0.33
CA PRO A 139 7.77 9.44 0.54
C PRO A 139 8.57 8.29 -0.03
N SER A 140 9.32 8.59 -1.09
CA SER A 140 10.21 7.59 -1.64
C SER A 140 11.22 7.32 -0.52
N GLN A 141 11.07 6.20 0.21
CA GLN A 141 12.27 5.48 0.62
C GLN A 141 13.00 5.37 -0.69
N ARG A 142 14.12 6.10 -0.85
CA ARG A 142 14.85 6.19 -2.12
C ARG A 142 14.69 4.83 -2.78
N LYS A 143 13.94 4.78 -3.88
CA LYS A 143 14.07 3.68 -4.81
C LYS A 143 15.52 3.85 -5.22
N GLU A 144 16.44 3.19 -4.49
CA GLU A 144 17.63 2.67 -5.13
C GLU A 144 17.05 2.01 -6.36
N ALA A 145 17.23 2.67 -7.51
CA ALA A 145 16.72 2.20 -8.78
C ALA A 145 17.00 0.72 -8.77
N SER A 146 15.96 -0.11 -8.69
CA SER A 146 16.05 -1.50 -8.24
C SER A 146 17.13 -2.10 -9.09
N ARG A 147 18.34 -2.22 -8.54
CA ARG A 147 19.48 -2.62 -9.36
C ARG A 147 19.04 -3.97 -9.88
N PRO A 148 18.99 -4.17 -11.21
CA PRO A 148 18.57 -5.46 -11.73
C PRO A 148 19.41 -6.48 -10.97
N LEU A 149 18.73 -7.39 -10.28
CA LEU A 149 19.38 -8.43 -9.48
C LEU A 149 20.47 -9.01 -10.38
N GLN A 150 21.71 -8.99 -9.88
CA GLN A 150 22.86 -9.47 -10.67
C GLN A 150 22.49 -10.84 -11.25
N ALA A 151 22.86 -11.11 -12.50
CA ALA A 151 22.36 -12.31 -13.21
C ALA A 151 22.57 -13.61 -12.42
N TRP A 152 23.64 -13.70 -11.62
CA TRP A 152 23.88 -14.85 -10.74
C TRP A 152 22.87 -14.98 -9.60
N LEU A 153 22.34 -13.88 -9.03
CA LEU A 153 21.30 -13.90 -8.00
C LEU A 153 19.98 -14.44 -8.55
N GLN A 154 19.67 -14.16 -9.82
CA GLN A 154 18.49 -14.73 -10.49
C GLN A 154 18.66 -16.23 -10.76
N ALA A 155 19.89 -16.70 -10.85
CA ALA A 155 20.23 -18.11 -11.07
C ALA A 155 20.39 -18.92 -9.77
N VAL A 156 20.29 -18.28 -8.59
CA VAL A 156 20.40 -19.01 -7.32
C VAL A 156 19.17 -19.93 -7.17
N PRO A 157 19.36 -21.25 -7.05
CA PRO A 157 18.26 -22.18 -6.86
C PRO A 157 17.60 -21.92 -5.51
N GLN A 158 16.28 -21.78 -5.52
CA GLN A 158 15.50 -21.61 -4.29
C GLN A 158 14.73 -22.89 -3.99
N ALA A 159 14.84 -23.35 -2.74
CA ALA A 159 14.12 -24.51 -2.26
C ALA A 159 12.71 -24.10 -1.82
N LEU A 160 11.70 -24.53 -2.57
CA LEU A 160 10.30 -24.42 -2.18
C LEU A 160 9.92 -25.63 -1.31
N ARG A 161 9.47 -25.38 -0.09
CA ARG A 161 8.96 -26.40 0.83
C ARG A 161 7.44 -26.35 0.85
N ILE A 162 6.81 -27.48 0.52
CA ILE A 162 5.37 -27.64 0.52
C ILE A 162 4.99 -28.52 1.71
N VAL A 163 4.30 -27.94 2.69
CA VAL A 163 4.04 -28.61 3.97
C VAL A 163 2.57 -29.04 4.04
N LEU A 164 2.35 -30.35 4.01
CA LEU A 164 1.02 -30.99 4.09
C LEU A 164 0.43 -30.95 5.50
N GLY A 165 1.28 -30.83 6.51
CA GLY A 165 0.87 -30.76 7.89
C GLY A 165 2.03 -30.96 8.85
N ASN A 166 1.72 -30.84 10.13
CA ASN A 166 2.65 -30.98 11.22
C ASN A 166 2.13 -32.01 12.23
N SER A 167 3.07 -32.58 12.99
CA SER A 167 2.81 -33.39 14.17
C SER A 167 3.94 -33.18 15.16
N GLU A 168 3.61 -32.84 16.40
CA GLU A 168 4.60 -32.76 17.46
C GLU A 168 4.91 -34.16 18.00
N LEU A 169 6.18 -34.55 17.94
CA LEU A 169 6.65 -35.85 18.44
C LEU A 169 7.08 -35.79 19.92
N ALA A 170 6.66 -34.76 20.65
CA ALA A 170 7.17 -34.34 21.97
C ALA A 170 7.03 -35.38 23.11
N ARG A 171 6.45 -36.56 22.85
CA ARG A 171 6.29 -37.63 23.85
C ARG A 171 6.66 -39.03 23.35
N LEU A 172 7.43 -39.14 22.27
CA LEU A 172 8.03 -40.44 21.92
C LEU A 172 9.32 -40.62 22.75
N PRO A 173 9.37 -41.56 23.71
CA PRO A 173 10.58 -41.81 24.48
C PRO A 173 11.64 -42.41 23.56
N TYR A 174 12.49 -41.57 22.95
CA TYR A 174 13.73 -41.93 22.23
C TYR A 174 13.66 -43.20 21.35
N ARG A 175 12.49 -43.52 20.79
CA ARG A 175 12.36 -44.62 19.82
C ARG A 175 12.58 -44.03 18.45
N GLN A 176 13.71 -44.44 17.88
CA GLN A 176 14.07 -44.19 16.49
C GLN A 176 12.92 -44.69 15.62
N LEU A 177 12.29 -43.78 14.88
CA LEU A 177 11.34 -44.14 13.84
C LEU A 177 11.99 -45.21 12.97
N ALA A 178 11.33 -46.35 12.85
CA ALA A 178 11.80 -47.47 12.05
C ALA A 178 11.15 -47.44 10.67
N MET A 179 11.80 -48.09 9.71
CA MET A 179 11.19 -48.33 8.40
C MET A 179 9.89 -49.13 8.59
N GLY A 180 8.78 -48.60 8.10
CA GLY A 180 7.45 -49.20 8.24
C GLY A 180 6.55 -48.51 9.27
N ASP A 181 7.09 -47.64 10.11
CA ASP A 181 6.27 -46.83 11.03
C ASP A 181 5.42 -45.81 10.26
N VAL A 182 4.17 -45.63 10.70
CA VAL A 182 3.23 -44.68 10.12
C VAL A 182 3.09 -43.47 11.04
N LEU A 183 3.49 -42.30 10.54
CA LEU A 183 3.27 -41.03 11.21
C LEU A 183 1.95 -40.41 10.75
N ILE A 184 1.06 -40.18 11.70
CA ILE A 184 -0.18 -39.46 11.46
C ILE A 184 0.13 -37.97 11.47
N ILE A 185 -0.34 -37.25 10.45
CA ILE A 185 -0.36 -35.79 10.42
C ILE A 185 -1.47 -35.32 11.37
N ALA A 186 -1.10 -34.72 12.51
CA ALA A 186 -2.03 -34.28 13.53
C ALA A 186 -2.77 -33.01 13.09
N GLU A 187 -2.03 -32.07 12.50
CA GLU A 187 -2.58 -30.84 11.94
C GLU A 187 -2.31 -30.77 10.45
N GLN A 188 -3.36 -30.75 9.65
CA GLN A 188 -3.21 -30.51 8.22
C GLN A 188 -2.91 -29.05 7.94
N THR A 189 -1.87 -28.81 7.16
CA THR A 189 -1.52 -27.47 6.69
C THR A 189 -1.53 -27.44 5.17
N ARG A 190 -1.70 -26.25 4.63
CA ARG A 190 -1.62 -26.00 3.19
C ARG A 190 -0.63 -24.90 2.91
N GLN A 191 0.51 -24.91 3.60
CA GLN A 191 1.45 -23.80 3.61
C GLN A 191 2.63 -24.03 2.66
N LEU A 192 3.10 -22.94 2.07
CA LEU A 192 4.27 -22.87 1.21
C LEU A 192 5.36 -22.08 1.92
N PHE A 193 6.57 -22.63 1.96
CA PHE A 193 7.71 -22.01 2.62
C PHE A 193 8.88 -21.84 1.66
N MET A 194 9.60 -20.73 1.82
CA MET A 194 10.83 -20.44 1.12
C MET A 194 11.76 -19.73 2.10
N ALA A 195 12.98 -20.24 2.28
CA ALA A 195 13.91 -19.78 3.33
C ALA A 195 13.23 -19.68 4.73
N ASP A 196 12.45 -20.70 5.09
CA ASP A 196 11.66 -20.79 6.33
C ASP A 196 10.59 -19.71 6.55
N LEU A 197 10.35 -18.84 5.55
CA LEU A 197 9.25 -17.88 5.55
C LEU A 197 8.03 -18.48 4.88
N CYS A 198 6.87 -18.35 5.52
CA CYS A 198 5.59 -18.74 4.91
C CYS A 198 5.23 -17.72 3.83
N ILE A 199 5.30 -18.14 2.57
CA ILE A 199 5.07 -17.29 1.39
C ILE A 199 3.69 -17.50 0.76
N GLY A 200 2.88 -18.39 1.32
CA GLY A 200 1.55 -18.65 0.77
C GLY A 200 0.93 -19.97 1.16
N GLN A 201 -0.11 -20.32 0.42
CA GLN A 201 -0.86 -21.56 0.57
C GLN A 201 -1.00 -22.34 -0.74
N PHE A 202 -1.40 -23.59 -0.68
CA PHE A 202 -1.67 -24.41 -1.86
C PHE A 202 -2.94 -25.25 -1.76
N THR A 203 -3.47 -25.66 -2.91
CA THR A 203 -4.57 -26.63 -3.02
C THR A 203 -4.21 -27.71 -4.04
N PHE A 204 -4.75 -28.91 -3.85
CA PHE A 204 -4.66 -29.98 -4.83
C PHE A 204 -5.66 -29.75 -5.96
N VAL A 205 -5.20 -29.95 -7.20
CA VAL A 205 -6.02 -29.96 -8.42
C VAL A 205 -5.74 -31.25 -9.19
N LYS A 206 -6.57 -31.58 -10.20
CA LYS A 206 -6.40 -32.82 -10.97
C LYS A 206 -5.01 -32.93 -11.63
N GLU A 207 -4.43 -31.79 -11.97
CA GLU A 207 -3.14 -31.69 -12.66
C GLU A 207 -1.95 -31.53 -11.70
N GLY A 208 -2.16 -31.46 -10.37
CA GLY A 208 -1.10 -31.32 -9.38
C GLY A 208 -1.43 -30.32 -8.26
N LEU A 209 -0.57 -29.31 -8.07
CA LEU A 209 -0.68 -28.32 -6.99
C LEU A 209 -0.95 -26.92 -7.56
N ARG A 210 -1.96 -26.24 -7.03
CA ARG A 210 -2.23 -24.82 -7.27
C ARG A 210 -1.76 -24.00 -6.08
N MET A 211 -0.88 -23.03 -6.32
CA MET A 211 -0.30 -22.17 -5.28
C MET A 211 -0.99 -20.80 -5.24
N GLN A 212 -1.10 -20.22 -4.05
CA GLN A 212 -1.60 -18.89 -3.77
C GLN A 212 -0.60 -18.18 -2.85
N LEU A 213 0.15 -17.22 -3.39
CA LEU A 213 1.16 -16.51 -2.62
C LEU A 213 0.52 -15.45 -1.71
N THR A 214 0.98 -15.38 -0.48
CA THR A 214 0.67 -14.29 0.44
C THR A 214 1.72 -13.20 0.20
N PRO A 215 1.32 -11.93 -0.03
CA PRO A 215 2.30 -10.87 -0.24
C PRO A 215 3.23 -10.77 0.99
N PRO A 216 4.55 -10.52 0.79
CA PRO A 216 5.48 -10.34 1.90
C PRO A 216 5.03 -9.13 2.75
N GLY A 217 4.99 -9.31 4.08
CA GLY A 217 4.57 -8.30 5.05
C GLY A 217 5.68 -7.35 5.47
#